data_AF-A0A8H3QZJ3-F1
#
_entry.id   AF-A0A8H3QZJ3-F1
#
_cell.length_a   1.000
_cell.length_b   1.000
_cell.length_c   1.000
_cell.angle_alpha   90.00
_cell.angle_beta   90.00
_cell.angle_gamma   90.00
#
_symmetry.space_group_name_H-M   'P 1'
#
loop_
_entity.id
_entity.type
_entity.pdbx_description
1 polymer ?
#
loop_
_entity_poly.entity_id
_entity_poly.type
_entity_poly.pdbx_seq_one_letter_code
_entity_poly.pdbx_strand_id
1 'polypeptide(L)'
;MSTQDSTRLYCLICKRHVKGFKNRSGLQRHETLKHTSYNTLPSHIRPVSDFELLHLKKAIIKELQKRLKNHYTAVGKQVFSIYCSEDAFVGIFKNHIACYSPCGSSYLCSFKGEKAFEEVGKILDDENWGNVIMEKVS
;
A
#
# COMPACT_ATOMS: atom_id res chain seq x y z
N MET A 1 -1.95 5.20 -45.75
CA MET A 1 -1.63 4.25 -44.67
C MET A 1 -1.03 5.04 -43.53
N SER A 2 -1.83 5.41 -42.53
CA SER A 2 -1.39 6.18 -41.36
C SER A 2 -0.81 5.22 -40.32
N THR A 3 0.52 5.12 -40.26
CA THR A 3 1.19 4.48 -39.13
C THR A 3 0.97 5.34 -37.90
N GLN A 4 -0.01 4.98 -37.08
CA GLN A 4 -0.17 5.54 -35.75
C GLN A 4 1.12 5.28 -34.98
N ASP A 5 1.85 6.36 -34.70
CA ASP A 5 2.99 6.32 -33.81
C ASP A 5 2.46 5.99 -32.40
N SER A 6 2.56 4.71 -32.03
CA SER A 6 2.14 4.24 -30.72
C SER A 6 3.11 4.82 -29.70
N THR A 7 2.68 5.85 -28.97
CA THR A 7 3.44 6.45 -27.86
C THR A 7 3.90 5.35 -26.90
N ARG A 8 5.18 5.00 -26.99
CA ARG A 8 5.77 3.98 -26.12
C ARG A 8 5.87 4.52 -24.70
N LEU A 9 5.65 3.65 -23.73
CA LEU A 9 5.80 3.96 -22.32
C LEU A 9 7.19 3.56 -21.84
N TYR A 10 7.79 4.35 -20.95
CA TYR A 10 9.15 4.12 -20.45
C TYR A 10 9.15 3.98 -18.95
N CYS A 11 10.02 3.11 -18.43
CA CYS A 11 10.21 2.97 -17.00
C CYS A 11 11.04 4.15 -16.48
N LEU A 12 10.53 4.84 -15.47
CA LEU A 12 11.20 6.00 -14.86
C LEU A 12 12.34 5.59 -13.91
N ILE A 13 12.40 4.31 -13.52
CA ILE A 13 13.40 3.78 -12.57
C ILE A 13 14.67 3.34 -13.32
N CYS A 14 14.52 2.72 -14.48
CA CYS A 14 15.66 2.25 -15.28
C CYS A 14 16.44 3.43 -15.90
N LYS A 15 17.70 3.59 -15.49
CA LYS A 15 18.57 4.68 -15.98
C LYS A 15 19.17 4.46 -17.38
N ARG A 16 19.05 3.26 -18.00
CA ARG A 16 19.62 2.97 -19.34
C ARG A 16 18.71 2.06 -20.19
N HIS A 17 18.54 2.45 -21.47
CA HIS A 17 18.02 1.69 -22.62
C HIS A 17 16.98 0.61 -22.34
N VAL A 18 15.82 1.00 -21.79
CA VAL A 18 14.65 0.12 -21.86
C VAL A 18 13.96 0.37 -23.20
N LYS A 19 13.82 -0.68 -24.02
CA LYS A 19 12.93 -0.63 -25.18
C LYS A 19 11.54 -0.26 -24.66
N GLY A 20 10.97 0.82 -25.18
CA GLY A 20 9.68 1.33 -24.71
C GLY A 20 8.57 0.28 -24.79
N PHE A 21 7.77 0.21 -23.74
CA PHE A 21 6.66 -0.73 -23.61
C PHE A 21 5.50 -0.31 -24.50
N LYS A 22 4.83 -1.31 -25.10
CA LYS A 22 3.65 -1.08 -25.96
C LYS A 22 2.42 -0.62 -25.16
N ASN A 23 2.32 -1.01 -23.90
CA ASN A 23 1.17 -0.71 -23.06
C ASN A 23 1.54 -0.65 -21.57
N ARG A 24 0.62 -0.12 -20.76
CA ARG A 24 0.80 0.12 -19.32
C ARG A 24 1.02 -1.19 -18.57
N SER A 25 0.29 -2.25 -18.92
CA SER A 25 0.42 -3.57 -18.26
C SER A 25 1.83 -4.16 -18.41
N GLY A 26 2.45 -4.00 -19.58
CA GLY A 26 3.84 -4.43 -19.81
C GLY A 26 4.85 -3.65 -18.97
N LEU A 27 4.67 -2.32 -18.87
CA LEU A 27 5.51 -1.48 -18.03
C LEU A 27 5.34 -1.79 -16.53
N GLN A 28 4.10 -1.92 -16.06
CA GLN A 28 3.82 -2.26 -14.67
C GLN A 28 4.39 -3.64 -14.30
N ARG A 29 4.23 -4.65 -15.16
CA ARG A 29 4.84 -5.97 -14.94
C ARG A 29 6.37 -5.88 -14.87
N HIS A 30 6.97 -5.05 -15.72
CA HIS A 30 8.42 -4.80 -15.65
C HIS A 30 8.82 -4.19 -14.32
N GLU A 31 8.13 -3.15 -13.85
CA GLU A 31 8.38 -2.54 -12.54
C GLU A 31 8.25 -3.56 -11.40
N THR A 32 7.15 -4.32 -11.36
CA THR A 32 6.92 -5.34 -10.31
C THR A 32 7.99 -6.43 -10.30
N LEU A 33 8.58 -6.80 -11.44
CA LEU A 33 9.55 -7.89 -11.52
C LEU A 33 11.01 -7.43 -11.39
N LYS A 34 11.33 -6.21 -11.83
CA LYS A 34 12.71 -5.70 -11.86
C LYS A 34 13.01 -4.71 -10.74
N HIS A 35 11.99 -4.15 -10.11
CA HIS A 35 12.10 -3.10 -9.11
C HIS A 35 11.35 -3.46 -7.81
N THR A 36 11.40 -4.73 -7.41
CA THR A 36 10.72 -5.24 -6.21
C THR A 36 11.13 -4.57 -4.90
N SER A 37 12.30 -3.92 -4.87
CA SER A 37 12.84 -3.21 -3.71
C SER A 37 12.98 -1.71 -3.94
N TYR A 38 12.46 -1.17 -5.05
CA TYR A 38 12.48 0.27 -5.29
C TYR A 38 11.43 0.92 -4.41
N ASN A 39 11.83 1.79 -3.50
CA ASN A 39 10.94 2.44 -2.53
C ASN A 39 11.15 3.97 -2.46
N THR A 40 11.81 4.56 -3.46
CA THR A 40 11.99 6.01 -3.53
C THR A 40 10.65 6.68 -3.77
N LEU A 41 10.24 7.51 -2.82
CA LEU A 41 8.97 8.22 -2.86
C LEU A 41 8.96 9.29 -3.96
N PRO A 42 7.80 9.57 -4.56
CA PRO A 42 7.64 10.70 -5.47
C PRO A 42 7.95 12.04 -4.80
N SER A 43 8.52 12.97 -5.55
CA SER A 43 8.83 14.31 -5.05
C SER A 43 7.60 15.17 -4.77
N HIS A 44 6.43 14.78 -5.27
CA HIS A 44 5.18 15.53 -5.06
C HIS A 44 4.50 15.24 -3.72
N ILE A 45 5.01 14.26 -2.93
CA ILE A 45 4.43 13.92 -1.64
C ILE A 45 4.57 15.10 -0.68
N ARG A 46 3.45 15.51 -0.08
CA ARG A 46 3.38 16.64 0.84
C ARG A 46 3.23 16.19 2.29
N PRO A 47 3.72 17.00 3.26
CA PRO A 47 3.38 16.81 4.66
C PRO A 47 1.87 16.89 4.88
N VAL A 48 1.37 16.05 5.79
CA VAL A 48 -0.05 15.97 6.20
C VAL A 48 -0.14 16.33 7.67
N SER A 49 -1.26 16.94 8.08
CA SER A 49 -1.48 17.29 9.48
C SER A 49 -1.62 16.04 10.37
N ASP A 50 -1.14 16.10 11.61
CA ASP A 50 -1.24 14.98 12.56
C ASP A 50 -2.71 14.57 12.81
N PHE A 51 -3.63 15.54 12.76
CA PHE A 51 -5.06 15.29 12.88
C PHE A 51 -5.60 14.40 11.75
N GLU A 52 -5.24 14.69 10.51
CA GLU A 52 -5.63 13.88 9.35
C GLU A 52 -5.03 12.47 9.42
N LEU A 53 -3.76 12.35 9.81
CA LEU A 53 -3.11 11.05 9.99
C LEU A 53 -3.81 10.24 11.08
N LEU A 54 -4.11 10.85 12.23
CA LEU A 54 -4.84 10.21 13.32
C LEU A 54 -6.23 9.73 12.88
N HIS A 55 -6.96 10.56 12.13
CA HIS A 55 -8.29 10.20 11.65
C HIS A 55 -8.23 9.00 10.68
N LEU A 56 -7.23 8.98 9.78
CA LEU A 56 -7.01 7.87 8.87
C LEU A 56 -6.58 6.59 9.59
N LYS A 57 -5.67 6.66 10.58
CA LYS A 57 -5.29 5.50 11.42
C LYS A 57 -6.52 4.87 12.07
N LYS A 58 -7.39 5.69 12.68
CA LYS A 58 -8.67 5.23 13.27
C LYS A 58 -9.61 4.59 12.25
N ALA A 59 -9.68 5.12 11.03
CA ALA A 59 -10.48 4.53 9.96
C ALA A 59 -9.93 3.14 9.53
N ILE A 60 -8.60 3.01 9.41
CA ILE A 60 -7.91 1.75 9.12
C ILE A 60 -8.22 0.72 10.21
N ILE A 61 -8.06 1.08 11.48
CA ILE A 61 -8.35 0.18 12.62
C ILE A 61 -9.81 -0.30 12.58
N LYS A 62 -10.77 0.61 12.36
CA LYS A 62 -12.19 0.23 12.28
C LYS A 62 -12.46 -0.80 11.18
N GLU A 63 -11.87 -0.63 9.99
CA GLU A 63 -12.04 -1.59 8.90
C GLU A 63 -11.33 -2.91 9.20
N LEU A 64 -10.12 -2.90 9.76
CA LEU A 64 -9.42 -4.10 10.19
C LEU A 64 -10.25 -4.89 11.21
N GLN A 65 -10.72 -4.22 12.26
CA GLN A 65 -11.54 -4.85 13.29
C GLN A 65 -12.79 -5.49 12.69
N LYS A 66 -13.57 -4.77 11.85
CA LYS A 66 -14.76 -5.32 11.18
C LYS A 66 -14.49 -6.62 10.42
N ARG A 67 -13.33 -6.72 9.78
CA ARG A 67 -12.94 -7.89 8.96
C ARG A 67 -12.46 -9.04 9.83
N LEU A 68 -11.75 -8.73 10.92
CA LEU A 68 -11.29 -9.69 11.92
C LEU A 68 -12.41 -10.22 12.84
N LYS A 69 -13.54 -9.51 13.02
CA LYS A 69 -14.66 -9.95 13.91
C LYS A 69 -15.41 -11.18 13.40
N ASN A 70 -15.23 -11.59 12.15
CA ASN A 70 -16.07 -12.64 11.57
C ASN A 70 -15.53 -14.03 11.95
N HIS A 71 -16.43 -14.86 12.46
CA HIS A 71 -16.28 -16.25 12.90
C HIS A 71 -15.34 -17.12 12.02
N TYR A 72 -14.95 -18.29 12.54
CA TYR A 72 -14.15 -19.39 11.92
C TYR A 72 -14.33 -19.67 10.40
N THR A 73 -15.35 -19.12 9.75
CA THR A 73 -15.55 -19.10 8.28
C THR A 73 -14.73 -18.02 7.55
N ALA A 74 -14.08 -17.09 8.25
CA ALA A 74 -13.28 -16.00 7.69
C ALA A 74 -11.78 -16.35 7.50
N VAL A 75 -11.44 -17.64 7.41
CA VAL A 75 -10.07 -18.09 7.16
C VAL A 75 -9.68 -17.74 5.71
N GLY A 76 -8.70 -16.86 5.55
CA GLY A 76 -8.15 -16.53 4.23
C GLY A 76 -7.74 -15.08 4.07
N LYS A 77 -7.30 -14.73 2.85
CA LYS A 77 -6.91 -13.36 2.51
C LYS A 77 -8.14 -12.45 2.51
N GLN A 78 -8.15 -11.48 3.42
CA GLN A 78 -9.14 -10.40 3.44
C GLN A 78 -8.57 -9.13 2.81
N VAL A 79 -9.42 -8.37 2.11
CA VAL A 79 -9.07 -7.10 1.48
C VAL A 79 -10.17 -6.10 1.80
N PHE A 80 -9.77 -4.86 2.09
CA PHE A 80 -10.68 -3.74 2.27
C PHE A 80 -10.09 -2.49 1.58
N SER A 81 -10.94 -1.48 1.38
CA SER A 81 -10.58 -0.23 0.75
C SER A 81 -11.00 0.93 1.65
N ILE A 82 -10.17 1.97 1.70
CA ILE A 82 -10.44 3.22 2.42
C ILE A 82 -10.12 4.38 1.50
N TYR A 83 -10.96 5.41 1.53
CA TYR A 83 -10.67 6.67 0.86
C TYR A 83 -9.64 7.46 1.65
N CYS A 84 -8.49 7.72 1.04
CA CYS A 84 -7.44 8.58 1.59
C CYS A 84 -6.62 9.22 0.46
N SER A 85 -5.88 10.28 0.78
CA SER A 85 -4.89 10.84 -0.15
C SER A 85 -3.62 9.98 -0.16
N GLU A 86 -2.88 10.05 -1.26
CA GLU A 86 -1.55 9.43 -1.38
C GLU A 86 -0.60 9.95 -0.28
N ASP A 87 -0.63 11.26 -0.04
CA ASP A 87 0.16 11.93 1.00
C ASP A 87 -0.12 11.34 2.40
N ALA A 88 -1.39 11.08 2.73
CA ALA A 88 -1.75 10.53 4.04
C ALA A 88 -1.33 9.07 4.18
N PHE A 89 -1.48 8.27 3.11
CA PHE A 89 -0.97 6.90 3.10
C PHE A 89 0.54 6.87 3.30
N VAL A 90 1.30 7.66 2.52
CA VAL A 90 2.75 7.76 2.66
C VAL A 90 3.12 8.33 4.03
N GLY A 91 2.39 9.31 4.56
CA GLY A 91 2.59 9.87 5.89
C GLY A 91 2.57 8.81 7.00
N ILE A 92 1.62 7.86 6.94
CA ILE A 92 1.52 6.76 7.90
C ILE A 92 2.60 5.70 7.66
N PHE A 93 2.82 5.30 6.40
CA PHE A 93 3.59 4.09 6.08
C PHE A 93 5.00 4.32 5.53
N LYS A 94 5.48 5.57 5.37
CA LYS A 94 6.73 5.91 4.66
C LYS A 94 7.94 5.04 5.02
N ASN A 95 8.12 4.73 6.30
CA ASN A 95 9.27 3.98 6.80
C ASN A 95 9.12 2.46 6.62
N HIS A 96 7.95 2.00 6.16
CA HIS A 96 7.59 0.58 6.01
C HIS A 96 7.27 0.22 4.55
N ILE A 97 7.46 1.14 3.60
CA ILE A 97 7.29 0.89 2.17
C ILE A 97 8.44 0.02 1.67
N ALA A 98 8.11 -1.22 1.32
CA ALA A 98 9.03 -2.18 0.72
C ALA A 98 9.19 -1.94 -0.79
N CYS A 99 8.13 -1.48 -1.46
CA CYS A 99 8.13 -1.24 -2.89
C CYS A 99 7.15 -0.11 -3.28
N TYR A 100 7.53 0.68 -4.26
CA TYR A 100 6.70 1.68 -4.94
C TYR A 100 6.78 1.45 -6.46
N SER A 101 5.64 1.42 -7.14
CA SER A 101 5.54 1.32 -8.61
C SER A 101 5.03 2.64 -9.19
N PRO A 102 5.89 3.44 -9.87
CA PRO A 102 5.48 4.68 -10.52
C PRO A 102 4.39 4.47 -11.59
N CYS A 103 4.50 3.43 -12.41
CA CYS A 103 3.49 3.13 -13.42
C CYS A 103 2.16 2.69 -12.80
N GLY A 104 2.22 1.94 -11.70
CA GLY A 104 1.04 1.46 -10.98
C GLY A 104 0.42 2.49 -10.04
N SER A 105 1.15 3.57 -9.72
CA SER A 105 0.85 4.49 -8.61
C SER A 105 0.51 3.71 -7.33
N SER A 106 1.28 2.67 -7.05
CA SER A 106 0.98 1.73 -5.97
C SER A 106 2.17 1.54 -5.03
N TYR A 107 1.85 1.40 -3.75
CA TYR A 107 2.78 1.18 -2.67
C TYR A 107 2.52 -0.19 -2.05
N LEU A 108 3.58 -0.86 -1.64
CA LEU A 108 3.52 -2.14 -0.95
C LEU A 108 4.24 -2.03 0.39
N CYS A 109 3.48 -2.22 1.46
CA CYS A 109 3.99 -2.50 2.80
C CYS A 109 3.65 -3.96 3.12
N SER A 110 4.59 -4.71 3.68
CA SER A 110 4.36 -6.11 4.02
C SER A 110 4.91 -6.42 5.40
N PHE A 111 4.00 -6.70 6.32
CA PHE A 111 4.29 -7.07 7.69
C PHE A 111 4.16 -8.59 7.82
N LYS A 112 5.21 -9.26 8.30
CA LYS A 112 5.29 -10.73 8.39
C LYS A 112 6.01 -11.16 9.68
N GLY A 113 5.72 -12.37 10.13
CA GLY A 113 6.34 -12.96 11.31
C GLY A 113 5.71 -12.50 12.62
N GLU A 114 6.28 -12.95 13.74
CA GLU A 114 5.71 -12.80 15.09
C GLU A 114 5.55 -11.33 15.51
N LYS A 115 6.43 -10.44 15.04
CA LYS A 115 6.40 -9.00 15.37
C LYS A 115 5.47 -8.17 14.49
N ALA A 116 4.85 -8.76 13.47
CA ALA A 116 4.00 -8.03 12.53
C ALA A 116 2.81 -7.35 13.23
N PHE A 117 2.22 -8.02 14.23
CA PHE A 117 1.09 -7.47 14.98
C PHE A 117 1.48 -6.22 15.77
N GLU A 118 2.60 -6.28 16.48
CA GLU A 118 3.14 -5.16 17.26
C GLU A 118 3.57 -3.99 16.36
N GLU A 119 4.20 -4.29 15.22
CA GLU A 119 4.65 -3.27 14.27
C GLU A 119 3.47 -2.50 13.69
N VAL A 120 2.40 -3.20 13.27
CA VAL A 120 1.17 -2.56 12.81
C VAL A 120 0.53 -1.73 13.93
N GLY A 121 0.53 -2.22 15.17
CA GLY A 121 0.01 -1.47 16.31
C GLY A 121 0.76 -0.17 16.58
N LYS A 122 2.09 -0.19 16.48
CA LYS A 122 2.93 1.00 16.59
C LYS A 122 2.70 2.00 15.45
N ILE A 123 2.50 1.52 14.22
CA ILE A 123 2.21 2.39 13.06
C ILE A 123 0.85 3.07 13.22
N LEU A 124 -0.15 2.32 13.70
CA LEU A 124 -1.52 2.80 13.84
C LEU A 124 -1.81 3.51 15.18
N ASP A 125 -0.81 3.61 16.06
CA ASP A 125 -0.92 4.12 17.43
C ASP A 125 -2.02 3.41 18.27
N ASP A 126 -2.16 2.10 18.09
CA ASP A 126 -3.13 1.28 18.82
C ASP A 126 -2.61 -0.16 18.96
N GLU A 127 -2.17 -0.55 20.17
CA GLU A 127 -1.69 -1.91 20.46
C GLU A 127 -2.80 -2.97 20.38
N ASN A 128 -4.06 -2.56 20.49
CA ASN A 128 -5.25 -3.41 20.47
C ASN A 128 -5.99 -3.36 19.13
N TRP A 129 -5.36 -2.87 18.07
CA TRP A 129 -5.96 -2.69 16.76
C TRP A 129 -6.64 -3.95 16.20
N GLY A 130 -6.13 -5.15 16.53
CA GLY A 130 -6.69 -6.43 16.11
C GLY A 130 -7.54 -7.14 17.16
N ASN A 131 -7.66 -6.59 18.38
CA ASN A 131 -8.50 -7.16 19.42
C ASN A 131 -9.96 -6.83 19.14
N VAL A 132 -10.66 -7.84 18.63
CA VAL A 132 -12.10 -7.89 18.67
C VAL A 132 -12.48 -8.18 20.10
N ILE A 133 -13.23 -7.30 20.76
CA ILE A 133 -13.95 -7.67 21.99
C ILE A 133 -14.85 -8.86 21.60
N MET A 134 -14.35 -10.07 21.81
CA MET A 134 -15.20 -11.24 21.97
C MET A 134 -15.86 -10.98 23.31
N GLU A 135 -17.07 -10.43 23.29
CA GLU A 135 -17.94 -10.54 24.46
C GLU A 135 -17.97 -12.03 24.79
N LYS A 136 -17.24 -12.42 25.83
CA LYS A 136 -17.35 -13.74 26.42
C LYS A 136 -18.81 -13.82 26.89
N VAL A 137 -19.67 -14.38 26.05
CA VAL A 137 -20.94 -14.93 26.50
C VAL A 137 -20.54 -16.00 27.53
N SER A 138 -20.60 -15.59 28.79
CA SER A 138 -20.41 -16.42 29.98
C SER A 138 -21.78 -16.78 30.50
#